data_AF-A0A3D1G8B1-F1
#
_entry.id   AF-A0A3D1G8B1-F1
#
_cell.length_a   1.000
_cell.length_b   1.000
_cell.length_c   1.000
_cell.angle_alpha   90.00
_cell.angle_beta   90.00
_cell.angle_gamma   90.00
#
_symmetry.space_group_name_H-M   'P 1'
#
loop_
_entity.id
_entity.type
_entity.pdbx_description
1 polymer ?
#
loop_
_entity_poly.entity_id
_entity_poly.type
_entity_poly.pdbx_seq_one_letter_code
_entity_poly.pdbx_strand_id
1 'polypeptide(L)'
;VPEKFEKAIIEFEDRNFKKHPGVDPVAIGRAIIQNYRAGEVVSGASTLTMQVIRLAKQNPERTITEKLTEMVQATRLELTHSKKEILALYAAHAPFGGNVVGLEAASWR
;
A
#
# COMPACT_ATOMS: atom_id res chain seq x y z
N VAL A 1 0.29 -3.60 15.79
CA VAL A 1 1.49 -3.50 14.95
C VAL A 1 2.59 -2.81 15.75
N PRO A 2 3.83 -3.34 15.83
CA PRO A 2 4.93 -2.69 16.54
C PRO A 2 5.21 -1.29 16.01
N GLU A 3 5.47 -0.32 16.90
CA GLU A 3 5.62 1.10 16.52
C GLU A 3 6.77 1.34 15.52
N LYS A 4 7.88 0.63 15.69
CA LYS A 4 9.02 0.71 14.75
C LYS A 4 8.64 0.26 13.35
N PHE A 5 7.85 -0.81 13.24
CA PHE A 5 7.36 -1.32 11.96
C PHE A 5 6.38 -0.34 11.32
N GLU A 6 5.42 0.19 12.09
CA GLU A 6 4.49 1.23 11.61
C GLU A 6 5.26 2.42 11.02
N LYS A 7 6.24 2.96 11.76
CA LYS A 7 7.01 4.12 11.29
C LYS A 7 7.79 3.81 10.03
N ALA A 8 8.47 2.66 9.99
CA ALA A 8 9.24 2.26 8.82
C ALA A 8 8.34 2.09 7.59
N ILE A 9 7.26 1.32 7.70
CA ILE A 9 6.41 1.02 6.54
C ILE A 9 5.70 2.29 6.03
N ILE A 10 5.24 3.17 6.92
CA ILE A 10 4.66 4.46 6.51
C ILE A 10 5.71 5.30 5.80
N GLU A 11 6.92 5.42 6.34
CA GLU A 11 7.94 6.30 5.74
C GLU A 11 8.42 5.80 4.36
N PHE A 12 8.54 4.48 4.20
CA PHE A 12 9.05 3.87 2.96
C PHE A 12 7.96 3.63 1.89
N GLU A 13 6.77 3.18 2.27
CA GLU A 13 5.71 2.83 1.31
C GLU A 13 4.73 4.00 1.08
N ASP A 14 4.41 4.78 2.12
CA ASP A 14 3.30 5.72 2.06
C ASP A 14 3.43 6.88 3.07
N ARG A 15 4.34 7.82 2.78
CA ARG A 15 4.69 8.92 3.70
C ARG A 15 3.49 9.77 4.13
N ASN A 16 2.47 9.87 3.28
CA ASN A 16 1.26 10.64 3.56
C ASN A 16 0.11 9.77 4.09
N PHE A 17 0.37 8.53 4.49
CA PHE A 17 -0.65 7.55 4.89
C PHE A 17 -1.73 8.13 5.79
N LYS A 18 -1.36 8.95 6.78
CA LYS A 18 -2.30 9.51 7.77
C LYS A 18 -3.17 10.66 7.23
N LYS A 19 -2.89 11.18 6.03
CA LYS A 19 -3.49 12.41 5.49
C LYS A 19 -4.41 12.19 4.29
N HIS A 20 -4.23 11.11 3.54
CA HIS A 20 -5.01 10.87 2.32
C HIS A 20 -6.17 9.88 2.55
N PRO A 21 -7.27 9.94 1.79
CA PRO A 21 -8.41 9.02 1.93
C PRO A 21 -8.23 7.77 1.04
N GLY A 22 -7.13 7.05 1.20
CA GLY A 22 -6.83 5.83 0.43
C GLY A 22 -6.07 6.02 -0.88
N VAL A 23 -6.19 7.16 -1.54
CA VAL A 23 -5.36 7.53 -2.70
C VAL A 23 -4.63 8.82 -2.39
N ASP A 24 -3.34 8.91 -2.70
CA ASP A 24 -2.52 10.12 -2.55
C ASP A 24 -2.26 10.79 -3.92
N PRO A 25 -2.99 11.88 -4.26
CA PRO A 25 -2.77 12.63 -5.50
C PRO A 25 -1.36 13.24 -5.59
N VAL A 26 -0.77 13.61 -4.45
CA VAL A 26 0.58 14.19 -4.39
C VAL A 26 1.62 13.12 -4.74
N ALA A 27 1.48 11.91 -4.19
CA ALA A 27 2.33 10.79 -4.57
C ALA A 27 2.18 10.40 -6.03
N ILE A 28 0.95 10.40 -6.57
CA ILE A 28 0.69 10.15 -7.99
C ILE A 28 1.38 11.19 -8.87
N GLY A 29 1.17 12.49 -8.60
CA GLY A 29 1.80 13.56 -9.39
C GLY A 29 3.32 13.49 -9.35
N ARG A 30 3.90 13.26 -8.17
CA ARG A 30 5.35 13.05 -8.01
C ARG A 30 5.84 11.86 -8.82
N ALA A 31 5.17 10.72 -8.74
CA ALA A 31 5.56 9.51 -9.46
C ALA A 31 5.49 9.70 -10.98
N ILE A 32 4.45 10.38 -11.49
CA ILE A 32 4.33 10.71 -12.91
C ILE A 32 5.51 11.57 -13.37
N ILE A 33 5.85 12.63 -12.64
CA ILE A 33 6.97 13.53 -12.99
C ILE A 33 8.30 12.77 -12.96
N GLN A 34 8.52 11.92 -11.95
CA GLN A 34 9.74 11.13 -11.82
C GLN A 34 9.89 10.12 -12.96
N ASN A 35 8.82 9.37 -13.27
CA ASN A 35 8.84 8.38 -14.34
C ASN A 35 8.98 9.03 -15.72
N TYR A 36 8.34 10.18 -15.94
CA TYR A 36 8.52 10.95 -17.19
C TYR A 36 9.95 11.44 -17.38
N ARG A 37 10.59 11.93 -16.31
CA ARG A 37 12.00 12.38 -16.36
C ARG A 37 12.99 11.24 -16.52
N ALA A 38 12.69 10.07 -15.97
CA ALA A 38 13.55 8.89 -16.05
C ALA A 38 13.37 8.11 -17.37
N GLY A 39 12.23 8.28 -18.05
CA GLY A 39 11.88 7.48 -19.23
C GLY A 39 11.45 6.04 -18.89
N GLU A 40 11.42 5.69 -17.61
CA GLU A 40 11.04 4.37 -17.09
C GLU A 40 10.28 4.51 -15.76
N VAL A 41 9.67 3.41 -15.30
CA VAL A 41 8.95 3.41 -14.02
C VAL A 41 9.94 3.26 -12.86
N VAL A 42 10.40 4.39 -12.34
CA VAL A 42 11.31 4.47 -11.18
C VAL A 42 10.58 4.64 -9.84
N SER A 43 9.32 5.08 -9.87
CA SER A 43 8.57 5.46 -8.69
C SER A 43 7.12 4.98 -8.76
N GLY A 44 6.68 4.33 -7.68
CA GLY A 44 5.31 3.86 -7.51
C GLY A 44 4.40 4.93 -6.89
N ALA A 45 3.12 4.88 -7.24
CA ALA A 45 2.07 5.74 -6.71
C ALA A 45 1.03 5.00 -5.84
N SER A 46 1.31 3.74 -5.46
CA SER A 46 0.38 2.92 -4.68
C SER A 46 0.48 3.29 -3.20
N THR A 47 -0.65 3.58 -2.57
CA THR A 47 -0.74 3.76 -1.11
C THR A 47 -0.79 2.41 -0.39
N LEU A 48 -0.54 2.40 0.93
CA LEU A 48 -0.70 1.19 1.75
C LEU A 48 -2.12 0.63 1.64
N THR A 49 -3.13 1.49 1.64
CA THR A 49 -4.54 1.10 1.52
C THR A 49 -4.83 0.39 0.19
N MET A 50 -4.26 0.87 -0.93
CA MET A 50 -4.36 0.17 -2.21
C MET A 50 -3.67 -1.19 -2.17
N GLN A 51 -2.53 -1.29 -1.49
CA GLN A 51 -1.84 -2.56 -1.31
C GLN A 51 -2.69 -3.55 -0.48
N VAL A 52 -3.40 -3.10 0.56
CA VAL A 52 -4.33 -3.94 1.32
C VAL A 52 -5.41 -4.53 0.41
N ILE A 53 -6.03 -3.72 -0.45
CA ILE A 53 -7.02 -4.20 -1.41
C ILE A 53 -6.41 -5.24 -2.35
N ARG A 54 -5.22 -4.98 -2.87
CA ARG A 54 -4.54 -5.91 -3.78
C ARG A 54 -4.24 -7.25 -3.10
N LEU A 55 -3.78 -7.22 -1.84
CA LEU A 55 -3.54 -8.42 -1.04
C LEU A 55 -4.84 -9.20 -0.79
N ALA A 56 -5.93 -8.50 -0.45
CA ALA A 56 -7.25 -9.10 -0.27
C ALA A 56 -7.79 -9.76 -1.55
N LYS A 57 -7.40 -9.26 -2.73
CA LYS A 57 -7.72 -9.83 -4.04
C LYS A 57 -6.73 -10.92 -4.52
N GLN A 58 -5.84 -11.40 -3.65
CA GLN A 58 -4.85 -12.43 -3.97
C GLN A 58 -3.81 -12.00 -5.03
N ASN A 59 -3.43 -10.71 -5.05
CA ASN A 59 -2.40 -10.16 -5.95
C ASN A 59 -2.64 -10.47 -7.44
N PRO A 60 -3.74 -9.98 -8.03
CA PRO A 60 -4.01 -10.14 -9.46
C PRO A 60 -2.94 -9.47 -10.33
N GLU A 61 -2.94 -9.78 -11.63
CA GLU A 61 -2.03 -9.16 -12.60
C GLU A 61 -2.12 -7.63 -12.60
N ARG A 62 -0.96 -6.98 -12.74
CA ARG A 62 -0.84 -5.53 -12.70
C ARG A 62 -1.33 -4.89 -13.99
N THR A 63 -2.64 -4.65 -14.06
CA THR A 63 -3.29 -3.94 -15.18
C THR A 63 -3.79 -2.56 -14.73
N ILE A 64 -4.00 -1.65 -15.70
CA ILE A 64 -4.56 -0.32 -15.42
C ILE A 64 -5.98 -0.43 -14.83
N THR A 65 -6.79 -1.36 -15.33
CA THR A 65 -8.15 -1.63 -14.83
C THR A 65 -8.14 -2.08 -13.38
N GLU A 66 -7.23 -2.99 -13.05
CA GLU A 66 -7.04 -3.45 -11.67
C GLU A 66 -6.56 -2.30 -10.78
N LYS A 67 -5.69 -1.43 -11.31
CA LYS A 67 -5.22 -0.25 -10.58
C LYS A 67 -6.33 0.72 -10.23
N LEU A 68 -7.24 0.99 -11.17
CA LEU A 68 -8.43 1.82 -10.92
C LEU A 68 -9.35 1.16 -9.89
N THR A 69 -9.50 -0.16 -9.96
CA THR A 69 -10.28 -0.93 -8.98
C THR A 69 -9.68 -0.81 -7.57
N GLU A 70 -8.35 -0.93 -7.44
CA GLU A 70 -7.63 -0.69 -6.18
C GLU A 70 -7.92 0.71 -5.64
N MET A 71 -7.88 1.75 -6.48
CA MET A 71 -8.12 3.14 -6.07
C MET A 71 -9.53 3.33 -5.48
N VAL A 72 -10.55 2.83 -6.19
CA VAL A 72 -11.95 2.94 -5.77
C VAL A 72 -12.19 2.17 -4.47
N GLN A 73 -11.72 0.93 -4.39
CA GLN A 73 -11.90 0.11 -3.19
C GLN A 73 -11.07 0.60 -2.01
N ALA A 74 -9.88 1.14 -2.23
CA ALA A 74 -9.06 1.73 -1.17
C ALA A 74 -9.76 2.94 -0.55
N THR A 75 -10.36 3.79 -1.39
CA THR A 75 -11.16 4.92 -0.92
C THR A 75 -12.35 4.44 -0.08
N ARG A 76 -13.06 3.40 -0.53
CA ARG A 76 -14.15 2.79 0.24
C ARG A 76 -13.68 2.19 1.57
N LEU A 77 -12.51 1.55 1.59
CA LEU A 77 -11.95 0.96 2.81
C LEU A 77 -11.67 2.04 3.86
N GLU A 78 -11.16 3.19 3.45
CA GLU A 78 -10.83 4.33 4.32
C GLU A 78 -12.05 5.03 4.92
N LEU A 79 -13.19 4.93 4.24
CA LEU A 79 -14.46 5.41 4.77
C LEU A 79 -15.06 4.48 5.83
N THR A 80 -14.62 3.22 5.90
CA THR A 80 -15.20 2.20 6.77
C THR A 80 -14.25 1.74 7.88
N HIS A 81 -12.94 1.91 7.70
CA HIS A 81 -11.90 1.47 8.62
C HIS A 81 -10.97 2.62 8.98
N SER A 82 -10.51 2.63 10.22
CA SER A 82 -9.48 3.56 10.67
C SER A 82 -8.11 3.23 10.08
N LYS A 83 -7.23 4.23 10.03
CA LYS A 83 -5.83 4.06 9.60
C LYS A 83 -5.09 2.95 10.34
N LYS A 84 -5.41 2.77 11.64
CA LYS A 84 -4.80 1.72 12.46
C LYS A 84 -5.25 0.32 12.03
N GLU A 85 -6.54 0.16 11.72
CA GLU A 85 -7.10 -1.10 11.22
C GLU A 85 -6.55 -1.44 9.84
N ILE A 86 -6.47 -0.47 8.94
CA ILE A 86 -5.88 -0.67 7.60
C ILE A 86 -4.41 -1.11 7.72
N LEU A 87 -3.64 -0.47 8.59
CA LEU A 87 -2.26 -0.86 8.83
C LEU A 87 -2.15 -2.27 9.43
N ALA A 88 -3.07 -2.66 10.31
CA ALA A 88 -3.12 -4.01 10.86
C ALA A 88 -3.47 -5.05 9.77
N LEU A 89 -4.44 -4.75 8.90
CA LEU A 89 -4.78 -5.59 7.75
C LEU A 89 -3.58 -5.78 6.82
N TYR A 90 -2.85 -4.70 6.53
CA TYR A 90 -1.61 -4.77 5.76
C TYR A 90 -0.59 -5.68 6.45
N ALA A 91 -0.28 -5.41 7.73
CA ALA A 91 0.72 -6.17 8.46
C ALA A 91 0.36 -7.67 8.56
N ALA A 92 -0.93 -8.03 8.61
CA ALA A 92 -1.36 -9.42 8.66
C ALA A 92 -1.25 -10.17 7.33
N HIS A 93 -1.33 -9.47 6.19
CA HIS A 93 -1.39 -10.11 4.86
C HIS A 93 -0.19 -9.80 3.97
N ALA A 94 0.71 -8.89 4.39
CA ALA A 94 1.90 -8.56 3.63
C ALA A 94 2.83 -9.78 3.50
N PRO A 95 3.36 -10.05 2.29
CA PRO A 95 4.36 -11.09 2.09
C PRO A 95 5.73 -10.62 2.59
N PHE A 96 6.40 -11.44 3.40
CA PHE A 96 7.74 -11.16 3.95
C PHE A 96 8.84 -12.04 3.36
N GLY A 97 8.56 -12.69 2.23
CA GLY A 97 9.50 -13.57 1.53
C GLY A 97 9.21 -15.07 1.74
N GLY A 98 9.46 -15.86 0.70
CA GLY A 98 9.05 -17.27 0.67
C GLY A 98 7.55 -17.44 0.88
N ASN A 99 7.16 -18.45 1.66
CA ASN A 99 5.76 -18.71 2.03
C ASN A 99 5.33 -17.96 3.31
N VAL A 100 6.04 -16.90 3.72
CA VAL A 100 5.71 -16.13 4.92
C VAL A 100 4.74 -15.01 4.57
N VAL A 101 3.54 -15.09 5.13
CA VAL A 101 2.52 -14.07 5.04
C VAL A 101 2.21 -13.57 6.45
N GLY A 102 2.28 -12.26 6.63
CA GLY A 102 2.00 -11.60 7.89
C GLY A 102 3.24 -11.36 8.75
N LEU A 103 3.25 -10.21 9.41
CA LEU A 103 4.35 -9.71 10.23
C LEU A 103 4.60 -10.64 11.43
N GLU A 104 3.53 -11.19 12.00
CA GLU A 104 3.64 -12.14 13.09
C GLU A 104 4.41 -13.37 12.64
N ALA A 105 3.96 -14.05 11.59
CA ALA A 105 4.64 -15.23 11.04
C ALA A 105 6.10 -14.92 10.62
N ALA A 106 6.39 -13.71 10.16
CA ALA A 106 7.74 -13.26 9.84
C ALA A 106 8.63 -13.07 11.06
N SER A 107 8.06 -12.66 12.21
CA SER A 107 8.84 -12.45 13.44
C SER A 107 9.24 -13.73 14.18
N TRP A 108 8.64 -14.88 13.83
CA TRP A 108 8.94 -16.19 14.39
C TRP A 108 10.05 -16.97 13.63
N ARG A 109 10.50 -16.45 12.50
CA ARG A 109 11.59 -17.01 11.68
C ARG A 109 12.90 -16.28 11.95
#